data_AF-A0A2J8A9D9-F1
#
_entry.id   AF-A0A2J8A9D9-F1
#
_cell.length_a   1.000
_cell.length_b   1.000
_cell.length_c   1.000
_cell.angle_alpha   90.00
_cell.angle_beta   90.00
_cell.angle_gamma   90.00
#
_symmetry.space_group_name_H-M   'P 1'
#
loop_
_entity.id
_entity.type
_entity.pdbx_description
1 polymer ?
#
loop_
_entity_poly.entity_id
_entity_poly.type
_entity_poly.pdbx_seq_one_letter_code
_entity_poly.pdbx_strand_id
1 'polypeptide(L)'
;MPSAAVDWASQLQPHFPSPIASVKARTLQSLWAGYGSVSSLQVQLKGRAQPAAFIVKDVQPPRDTGVGHERKYLDTRREEFGQMGRSWAELREVAEEVDAAIKRPSGAEHTTCIHGDVKNENILFTADGSRCAMYDFQYTGRSYGVRDLVYLFASSVQSSDLLGSKESELLSYYHSELCAQLAAQRGDAGREAAARYDQGVMLRHFELVLLDYVRFMAGWGTWGSGLEWALRRSRALLPAAAQLLAGG
;
A
#
# COMPACT_ATOMS: atom_id res chain seq x y z
N MET A 1 -9.30 -24.48 -3.20
CA MET A 1 -10.09 -24.56 -1.96
C MET A 1 -10.92 -23.29 -1.85
N PRO A 2 -12.25 -23.34 -1.61
CA PRO A 2 -13.02 -22.11 -1.36
C PRO A 2 -12.42 -21.35 -0.17
N SER A 3 -12.38 -20.01 -0.26
CA SER A 3 -12.03 -19.14 0.87
C SER A 3 -12.85 -19.55 2.10
N ALA A 4 -12.23 -19.59 3.28
CA ALA A 4 -13.00 -19.72 4.51
C ALA A 4 -14.06 -18.60 4.54
N ALA A 5 -15.28 -18.92 4.97
CA ALA A 5 -16.34 -17.93 5.08
C ALA A 5 -15.91 -16.86 6.10
N VAL A 6 -16.01 -15.59 5.71
CA VAL A 6 -15.67 -14.46 6.59
C VAL A 6 -16.65 -14.44 7.76
N ASP A 7 -16.15 -14.48 8.99
CA ASP A 7 -16.95 -14.26 10.19
C ASP A 7 -17.27 -12.78 10.36
N TRP A 8 -18.28 -12.33 9.61
CA TRP A 8 -18.71 -10.94 9.59
C TRP A 8 -19.19 -10.43 10.94
N ALA A 9 -19.76 -11.29 11.80
CA ALA A 9 -20.25 -10.85 13.10
C ALA A 9 -19.07 -10.43 13.99
N SER A 10 -18.03 -11.28 14.08
CA SER A 10 -16.84 -10.97 14.87
C SER A 10 -16.06 -9.78 14.30
N GLN A 11 -15.92 -9.68 12.98
CA GLN A 11 -15.18 -8.56 12.36
C GLN A 11 -15.90 -7.22 12.52
N LEU A 12 -17.24 -7.21 12.47
CA LEU A 12 -18.01 -5.97 12.56
C LEU A 12 -18.29 -5.52 13.98
N GLN A 13 -18.35 -6.43 14.97
CA GLN A 13 -18.76 -6.11 16.34
C GLN A 13 -17.99 -4.92 16.96
N PRO A 14 -16.66 -4.76 16.78
CA PRO A 14 -15.92 -3.62 17.32
C PRO A 14 -16.39 -2.25 16.80
N HIS A 15 -17.07 -2.22 15.65
CA HIS A 15 -17.57 -1.00 15.01
C HIS A 15 -18.99 -0.62 15.43
N PHE A 16 -19.66 -1.46 16.24
CA PHE A 16 -21.02 -1.20 16.72
C PHE A 16 -21.07 -1.16 18.25
N PRO A 17 -21.68 -0.12 18.84
CA PRO A 17 -21.84 -0.03 20.29
C PRO A 17 -22.83 -1.07 20.84
N SER A 18 -23.79 -1.52 20.01
CA SER A 18 -24.76 -2.54 20.36
C SER A 18 -24.33 -3.92 19.85
N PRO A 19 -24.64 -5.02 20.56
CA PRO A 19 -24.34 -6.36 20.07
C PRO A 19 -25.03 -6.66 18.73
N ILE A 20 -24.30 -7.28 17.82
CA ILE A 20 -24.83 -7.82 16.58
C ILE A 20 -25.63 -9.08 16.90
N ALA A 21 -26.91 -9.09 16.53
CA ALA A 21 -27.80 -10.24 16.68
C ALA A 21 -27.68 -11.22 15.50
N SER A 22 -27.56 -10.72 14.28
CA SER A 22 -27.29 -11.55 13.10
C SER A 22 -26.71 -10.72 11.96
N VAL A 23 -25.98 -11.39 11.07
CA VAL A 23 -25.50 -10.84 9.80
C VAL A 23 -25.95 -11.76 8.67
N LYS A 24 -26.64 -11.21 7.68
CA LYS A 24 -26.85 -11.89 6.39
C LYS A 24 -25.91 -11.26 5.38
N ALA A 25 -25.11 -12.08 4.71
CA ALA A 25 -24.15 -11.61 3.71
C ALA A 25 -24.44 -12.26 2.35
N ARG A 26 -24.33 -11.47 1.28
CA ARG A 26 -24.35 -11.93 -0.11
C ARG A 26 -23.15 -11.35 -0.84
N THR A 27 -22.23 -12.20 -1.28
CA THR A 27 -21.15 -11.78 -2.16
C THR A 27 -21.71 -11.29 -3.49
N LEU A 28 -21.36 -10.06 -3.85
CA LEU A 28 -21.74 -9.42 -5.11
C LEU A 28 -20.70 -9.70 -6.20
N GLN A 29 -19.42 -9.62 -5.83
CA GLN A 29 -18.32 -9.74 -6.77
C GLN A 29 -17.04 -10.18 -6.05
N SER A 30 -16.23 -11.01 -6.70
CA SER A 30 -14.86 -11.32 -6.24
C SER A 30 -13.89 -10.21 -6.65
N LEU A 31 -12.97 -9.87 -5.75
CA LEU A 31 -11.85 -9.01 -6.11
C LEU A 31 -10.88 -9.78 -7.01
N TRP A 32 -10.18 -9.01 -7.81
CA TRP A 32 -9.17 -9.48 -8.73
C TRP A 32 -8.08 -10.30 -8.01
N ALA A 33 -7.54 -11.30 -8.70
CA ALA A 33 -6.47 -12.18 -8.22
C ALA A 33 -6.67 -12.79 -6.82
N GLY A 34 -7.93 -13.00 -6.41
CA GLY A 34 -8.24 -13.67 -5.15
C GLY A 34 -8.08 -12.80 -3.90
N TYR A 35 -7.99 -11.47 -4.06
CA TYR A 35 -7.80 -10.55 -2.93
C TYR A 35 -9.01 -10.38 -2.00
N GLY A 36 -10.10 -11.12 -2.20
CA GLY A 36 -11.30 -11.04 -1.37
C GLY A 36 -12.56 -10.79 -2.19
N SER A 37 -13.50 -10.03 -1.64
CA SER A 37 -14.81 -9.82 -2.28
C SER A 37 -15.50 -8.52 -1.87
N VAL A 38 -16.42 -8.07 -2.72
CA VAL A 38 -17.45 -7.08 -2.37
C VAL A 38 -18.71 -7.85 -1.99
N SER A 39 -19.23 -7.60 -0.78
CA SER A 39 -20.42 -8.26 -0.24
C SER A 39 -21.44 -7.24 0.24
N SER A 40 -22.71 -7.53 -0.01
CA SER A 40 -23.84 -6.82 0.61
C SER A 40 -24.19 -7.51 1.92
N LEU A 41 -24.22 -6.74 3.01
CA LEU A 41 -24.51 -7.21 4.35
C LEU A 41 -25.80 -6.56 4.88
N GLN A 42 -26.61 -7.35 5.56
CA GLN A 42 -27.73 -6.91 6.39
C GLN A 42 -27.39 -7.27 7.84
N VAL A 43 -27.11 -6.25 8.65
CA VAL A 43 -26.67 -6.40 10.05
C VAL A 43 -27.81 -6.02 10.98
N GLN A 44 -28.32 -6.99 11.72
CA GLN A 44 -29.32 -6.77 12.75
C GLN A 44 -28.61 -6.50 14.08
N LEU A 45 -28.75 -5.28 14.62
CA LEU A 45 -28.27 -4.95 15.96
C LEU A 45 -29.35 -5.26 16.99
N LYS A 46 -28.96 -5.75 18.18
CA LYS A 46 -29.89 -5.93 19.30
C LYS A 46 -30.52 -4.58 19.66
N GLY A 47 -31.84 -4.54 19.79
CA GLY A 47 -32.60 -3.33 20.14
C GLY A 47 -32.96 -2.41 18.97
N ARG A 48 -32.53 -2.72 17.74
CA ARG A 48 -32.91 -1.94 16.54
C ARG A 48 -34.08 -2.60 15.81
N ALA A 49 -35.10 -1.82 15.44
CA ALA A 49 -36.28 -2.35 14.75
C ALA A 49 -36.00 -2.83 13.32
N GLN A 50 -35.03 -2.23 12.63
CA GLN A 50 -34.67 -2.58 11.25
C GLN A 50 -33.17 -2.91 11.15
N PRO A 51 -32.79 -3.87 10.28
CA PRO A 51 -31.40 -4.13 9.95
C PRO A 51 -30.74 -2.92 9.27
N ALA A 52 -29.44 -2.74 9.50
CA ALA A 52 -28.63 -1.81 8.74
C ALA A 52 -28.00 -2.51 7.53
N ALA A 53 -28.03 -1.85 6.37
CA ALA A 53 -27.46 -2.35 5.13
C ALA A 53 -26.05 -1.79 4.92
N PHE A 54 -25.10 -2.65 4.55
CA PHE A 54 -23.73 -2.27 4.25
C PHE A 54 -23.27 -2.89 2.94
N ILE A 55 -22.38 -2.19 2.23
CA ILE A 55 -21.52 -2.79 1.22
C ILE A 55 -20.14 -2.87 1.85
N VAL A 56 -19.62 -4.08 2.00
CA VAL A 56 -18.30 -4.31 2.59
C VAL A 56 -17.38 -4.89 1.54
N LYS A 57 -16.19 -4.31 1.45
CA LYS A 57 -15.09 -4.80 0.63
C LYS A 57 -14.10 -5.51 1.55
N ASP A 58 -14.15 -6.83 1.55
CA ASP A 58 -13.16 -7.67 2.22
C ASP A 58 -11.90 -7.75 1.36
N VAL A 59 -10.76 -7.43 1.96
CA VAL A 59 -9.46 -7.41 1.29
C VAL A 59 -8.47 -8.24 2.12
N GLN A 60 -7.97 -9.31 1.53
CA GLN A 60 -6.97 -10.20 2.13
C GLN A 60 -5.95 -10.63 1.07
N PRO A 61 -4.68 -10.84 1.43
CA PRO A 61 -3.71 -11.43 0.52
C PRO A 61 -4.22 -12.79 -0.01
N PRO A 62 -4.07 -13.08 -1.32
CA PRO A 62 -4.48 -14.36 -1.87
C PRO A 62 -3.60 -15.50 -1.32
N ARG A 63 -4.20 -16.68 -1.19
CA ARG A 63 -3.47 -17.90 -0.76
C ARG A 63 -2.55 -18.46 -1.84
N ASP A 64 -2.83 -18.15 -3.11
CA ASP A 64 -2.04 -18.53 -4.28
C ASP A 64 -1.48 -17.30 -5.00
N THR A 65 -0.28 -17.42 -5.55
CA THR A 65 0.42 -16.37 -6.33
C THR A 65 -0.15 -16.28 -7.75
N GLY A 66 -1.32 -15.65 -7.91
CA GLY A 66 -1.90 -15.37 -9.23
C GLY A 66 -1.49 -13.99 -9.78
N VAL A 67 -1.27 -13.89 -11.09
CA VAL A 67 -0.71 -12.75 -11.87
C VAL A 67 -1.23 -11.34 -11.52
N GLY A 68 -2.40 -11.18 -10.89
CA GLY A 68 -2.89 -9.85 -10.52
C GLY A 68 -1.99 -9.16 -9.47
N HIS A 69 -1.47 -9.86 -8.46
CA HIS A 69 -0.59 -9.20 -7.48
C HIS A 69 0.64 -8.50 -8.11
N GLU A 70 0.95 -8.83 -9.37
CA GLU A 70 2.07 -8.31 -10.15
C GLU A 70 1.77 -7.04 -10.97
N ARG A 71 0.53 -6.54 -11.00
CA ARG A 71 0.13 -5.35 -11.80
C ARG A 71 0.88 -4.06 -11.49
N LYS A 72 1.65 -4.05 -10.40
CA LYS A 72 2.49 -2.92 -10.02
C LYS A 72 3.95 -3.08 -10.39
N TYR A 73 4.34 -4.24 -10.92
CA TYR A 73 5.68 -4.56 -11.35
C TYR A 73 5.93 -4.23 -12.82
N LEU A 74 7.22 -4.13 -13.16
CA LEU A 74 7.72 -3.82 -14.50
C LEU A 74 7.23 -4.81 -15.56
N ASP A 75 7.07 -6.08 -15.21
CA ASP A 75 6.62 -7.12 -16.15
C ASP A 75 5.25 -6.82 -16.77
N THR A 76 4.37 -6.17 -16.01
CA THR A 76 3.04 -5.75 -16.49
C THR A 76 3.03 -4.35 -17.10
N ARG A 77 4.19 -3.68 -17.20
CA ARG A 77 4.34 -2.28 -17.61
C ARG A 77 5.44 -2.05 -18.65
N ARG A 78 5.59 -3.02 -19.55
CA ARG A 78 6.62 -3.00 -20.61
C ARG A 78 6.35 -1.89 -21.63
N GLU A 79 5.08 -1.57 -21.87
CA GLU A 79 4.70 -0.48 -22.78
C GLU A 79 5.15 0.88 -22.23
N GLU A 80 4.82 1.20 -20.98
CA GLU A 80 5.25 2.43 -20.32
C GLU A 80 6.77 2.51 -20.24
N PHE A 81 7.42 1.39 -19.89
CA PHE A 81 8.88 1.34 -19.88
C PHE A 81 9.48 1.70 -21.26
N GLY A 82 8.87 1.22 -22.35
CA GLY A 82 9.25 1.57 -23.73
C GLY A 82 9.02 3.03 -24.11
N GLN A 83 8.05 3.70 -23.49
CA GLN A 83 7.70 5.10 -23.74
C GLN A 83 8.60 6.12 -23.01
N MET A 84 9.41 5.68 -22.03
CA MET A 84 10.32 6.59 -21.32
C MET A 84 11.31 7.29 -22.28
N GLY A 85 11.31 8.62 -22.23
CA GLY A 85 12.21 9.46 -23.04
C GLY A 85 13.70 9.33 -22.66
N ARG A 86 14.59 9.86 -23.52
CA ARG A 86 16.07 9.78 -23.32
C ARG A 86 16.55 10.46 -22.04
N SER A 87 15.80 11.44 -21.51
CA SER A 87 16.10 12.11 -20.24
C SER A 87 16.02 11.18 -19.02
N TRP A 88 15.56 9.94 -19.20
CA TRP A 88 15.44 8.92 -18.15
C TRP A 88 16.41 7.75 -18.35
N ALA A 89 17.49 7.93 -19.12
CA ALA A 89 18.45 6.85 -19.42
C ALA A 89 19.00 6.18 -18.15
N GLU A 90 19.49 6.96 -17.19
CA GLU A 90 20.00 6.44 -15.91
C GLU A 90 18.96 5.62 -15.14
N LEU A 91 17.71 6.08 -15.10
CA LEU A 91 16.63 5.35 -14.44
C LEU A 91 16.24 4.08 -15.20
N ARG A 92 16.32 4.09 -16.53
CA ARG A 92 16.09 2.90 -17.36
C ARG A 92 17.13 1.82 -17.12
N GLU A 93 18.40 2.21 -16.97
CA GLU A 93 19.51 1.28 -16.75
C GLU A 93 19.32 0.43 -15.49
N VAL A 94 18.77 1.02 -14.42
CA VAL A 94 18.55 0.33 -13.14
C VAL A 94 17.14 -0.26 -12.97
N ALA A 95 16.22 -0.03 -13.93
CA ALA A 95 14.80 -0.33 -13.76
C ALA A 95 14.51 -1.82 -13.52
N GLU A 96 15.15 -2.72 -14.28
CA GLU A 96 14.99 -4.17 -14.11
C GLU A 96 15.52 -4.63 -12.74
N GLU A 97 16.66 -4.08 -12.31
CA GLU A 97 17.28 -4.46 -11.04
C GLU A 97 16.45 -3.97 -9.84
N VAL A 98 15.91 -2.75 -9.93
CA VAL A 98 14.98 -2.19 -8.93
C VAL A 98 13.71 -3.03 -8.85
N ASP A 99 13.08 -3.34 -9.99
CA ASP A 99 11.88 -4.18 -10.02
C ASP A 99 12.17 -5.57 -9.46
N ALA A 100 13.29 -6.18 -9.86
CA ALA A 100 13.72 -7.46 -9.35
C ALA A 100 13.99 -7.39 -7.84
N ALA A 101 14.57 -6.31 -7.29
CA ALA A 101 14.78 -6.14 -5.86
C ALA A 101 13.46 -6.05 -5.08
N ILE A 102 12.47 -5.35 -5.63
CA ILE A 102 11.12 -5.25 -5.04
C ILE A 102 10.38 -6.60 -5.08
N LYS A 103 10.57 -7.38 -6.16
CA LYS A 103 9.99 -8.72 -6.32
C LYS A 103 10.69 -9.81 -5.53
N ARG A 104 11.97 -9.61 -5.18
CA ARG A 104 12.86 -10.65 -4.66
C ARG A 104 12.80 -10.98 -3.18
N PRO A 105 11.93 -10.46 -2.27
CA PRO A 105 12.09 -10.87 -0.88
C PRO A 105 11.87 -12.38 -0.79
N SER A 106 12.98 -13.07 -0.56
CA SER A 106 13.10 -14.50 -0.35
C SER A 106 12.18 -14.85 0.80
N GLY A 107 10.98 -15.33 0.49
CA GLY A 107 9.97 -15.67 1.50
C GLY A 107 8.98 -14.57 1.89
N ALA A 108 8.74 -13.54 1.06
CA ALA A 108 7.76 -12.47 1.34
C ALA A 108 8.10 -11.55 2.52
N GLU A 109 9.35 -11.58 2.98
CA GLU A 109 9.81 -10.80 4.13
C GLU A 109 9.53 -9.29 3.94
N HIS A 110 8.98 -8.68 4.99
CA HIS A 110 8.56 -7.26 5.04
C HIS A 110 7.47 -6.82 4.05
N THR A 111 6.93 -7.72 3.22
CA THR A 111 5.80 -7.37 2.34
C THR A 111 4.48 -7.37 3.10
N THR A 112 3.62 -6.42 2.75
CA THR A 112 2.29 -6.25 3.34
C THR A 112 1.24 -6.23 2.23
N CYS A 113 -0.03 -6.28 2.66
CA CYS A 113 -1.16 -5.92 1.79
C CYS A 113 -1.17 -4.39 1.65
N ILE A 114 -0.96 -3.88 0.44
CA ILE A 114 -0.98 -2.43 0.17
C ILE A 114 -2.34 -1.99 -0.37
N HIS A 115 -2.64 -0.70 -0.27
CA HIS A 115 -3.73 -0.09 -1.02
C HIS A 115 -3.41 -0.05 -2.52
N GLY A 116 -2.19 0.37 -2.88
CA GLY A 116 -1.66 0.35 -4.25
C GLY A 116 -2.10 1.52 -5.16
N ASP A 117 -2.95 2.41 -4.64
CA ASP A 117 -3.38 3.64 -5.31
C ASP A 117 -3.77 4.71 -4.28
N VAL A 118 -2.90 4.97 -3.31
CA VAL A 118 -3.15 5.99 -2.28
C VAL A 118 -3.05 7.37 -2.92
N LYS A 119 -4.14 8.12 -2.82
CA LYS A 119 -4.27 9.50 -3.29
C LYS A 119 -5.41 10.17 -2.53
N ASN A 120 -5.45 11.50 -2.50
CA ASN A 120 -6.45 12.32 -1.80
C ASN A 120 -7.87 11.96 -2.24
N GLU A 121 -8.08 11.61 -3.51
CA GLU A 121 -9.39 11.18 -3.99
C GLU A 121 -9.83 9.85 -3.36
N ASN A 122 -8.92 9.03 -2.85
CA ASN A 122 -9.19 7.73 -2.25
C ASN A 122 -9.17 7.75 -0.71
N ILE A 123 -9.18 8.94 -0.10
CA ILE A 123 -9.19 9.11 1.36
C ILE A 123 -10.36 10.00 1.77
N LEU A 124 -11.18 9.51 2.70
CA LEU A 124 -12.21 10.29 3.37
C LEU A 124 -11.71 10.74 4.73
N PHE A 125 -11.95 12.01 5.06
CA PHE A 125 -11.64 12.58 6.37
C PHE A 125 -12.92 12.94 7.11
N THR A 126 -12.89 12.85 8.44
CA THR A 126 -13.90 13.53 9.25
C THR A 126 -13.75 15.05 9.09
N ALA A 127 -14.84 15.80 9.34
CA ALA A 127 -14.84 17.25 9.14
C ALA A 127 -13.77 17.99 9.96
N ASP A 128 -13.39 17.43 11.12
CA ASP A 128 -12.32 17.92 12.00
C ASP A 128 -10.93 17.37 11.65
N GLY A 129 -10.81 16.51 10.63
CA GLY A 129 -9.56 15.87 10.21
C GLY A 129 -8.99 14.84 11.18
N SER A 130 -9.67 14.53 12.29
CA SER A 130 -9.15 13.66 13.35
C SER A 130 -9.10 12.18 12.98
N ARG A 131 -9.90 11.77 11.99
CA ARG A 131 -9.97 10.39 11.50
C ARG A 131 -10.06 10.38 9.99
N CYS A 132 -9.56 9.30 9.40
CA CYS A 132 -9.71 9.04 7.97
C CYS A 132 -10.06 7.58 7.69
N ALA A 133 -10.57 7.34 6.48
CA ALA A 133 -10.79 6.01 5.93
C ALA A 133 -10.35 5.99 4.46
N MET A 134 -9.63 4.95 4.06
CA MET A 134 -9.26 4.74 2.66
C MET A 134 -10.35 3.94 1.95
N TYR A 135 -10.54 4.22 0.66
CA TYR A 135 -11.45 3.48 -0.22
C TYR A 135 -10.86 3.34 -1.61
N ASP A 136 -11.52 2.56 -2.48
CA ASP A 136 -11.01 2.19 -3.81
C ASP A 136 -9.75 1.28 -3.82
N PHE A 137 -9.85 0.17 -3.08
CA PHE A 137 -8.86 -0.92 -3.04
C PHE A 137 -8.77 -1.75 -4.36
N GLN A 138 -8.94 -1.14 -5.53
CA GLN A 138 -8.91 -1.85 -6.82
C GLN A 138 -7.48 -2.25 -7.25
N TYR A 139 -6.46 -1.66 -6.63
CA TYR A 139 -5.04 -1.91 -6.89
C TYR A 139 -4.30 -2.57 -5.73
N THR A 140 -5.04 -3.15 -4.77
CA THR A 140 -4.45 -3.88 -3.65
C THR A 140 -3.57 -5.05 -4.08
N GLY A 141 -2.29 -4.95 -3.76
CA GLY A 141 -1.28 -5.94 -4.09
C GLY A 141 -0.48 -6.37 -2.87
N ARG A 142 0.56 -7.15 -3.12
CA ARG A 142 1.62 -7.45 -2.16
C ARG A 142 2.85 -6.63 -2.53
N SER A 143 3.39 -5.87 -1.58
CA SER A 143 4.58 -5.03 -1.77
C SER A 143 5.10 -4.60 -0.40
N TYR A 144 6.22 -3.90 -0.34
CA TYR A 144 6.56 -3.12 0.86
C TYR A 144 5.48 -2.06 1.14
N GLY A 145 5.08 -1.92 2.41
CA GLY A 145 4.03 -0.98 2.85
C GLY A 145 4.35 0.48 2.50
N VAL A 146 5.64 0.83 2.43
CA VAL A 146 6.13 2.15 2.00
C VAL A 146 5.75 2.53 0.57
N ARG A 147 5.28 1.58 -0.27
CA ARG A 147 4.71 1.92 -1.58
C ARG A 147 3.52 2.87 -1.48
N ASP A 148 2.67 2.66 -0.48
CA ASP A 148 1.52 3.52 -0.24
C ASP A 148 1.96 4.92 0.21
N LEU A 149 3.10 5.04 0.92
CA LEU A 149 3.69 6.33 1.28
C LEU A 149 4.24 7.06 0.06
N VAL A 150 4.96 6.37 -0.83
CA VAL A 150 5.45 6.96 -2.08
C VAL A 150 4.29 7.52 -2.90
N TYR A 151 3.22 6.75 -3.05
CA TYR A 151 2.02 7.20 -3.77
C TYR A 151 1.35 8.40 -3.08
N LEU A 152 1.19 8.35 -1.74
CA LEU A 152 0.62 9.45 -0.97
C LEU A 152 1.44 10.74 -1.13
N PHE A 153 2.75 10.64 -0.98
CA PHE A 153 3.66 11.79 -1.07
C PHE A 153 3.64 12.37 -2.48
N ALA A 154 3.82 11.54 -3.51
CA ALA A 154 3.90 12.00 -4.89
C ALA A 154 2.57 12.57 -5.42
N SER A 155 1.43 12.01 -5.01
CA SER A 155 0.13 12.39 -5.55
C SER A 155 -0.59 13.47 -4.75
N SER A 156 -0.39 13.53 -3.44
CA SER A 156 -1.29 14.27 -2.53
C SER A 156 -0.62 15.23 -1.56
N VAL A 157 0.71 15.21 -1.42
CA VAL A 157 1.44 16.17 -0.57
C VAL A 157 2.14 17.20 -1.47
N GLN A 158 2.07 18.48 -1.11
CA GLN A 158 2.75 19.51 -1.88
C GLN A 158 4.26 19.29 -1.84
N SER A 159 4.92 19.41 -3.00
CA SER A 159 6.37 19.23 -3.09
C SER A 159 7.12 20.16 -2.12
N SER A 160 6.65 21.40 -1.93
CA SER A 160 7.22 22.35 -0.97
C SER A 160 7.24 21.84 0.46
N ASP A 161 6.26 21.03 0.85
CA ASP A 161 6.16 20.49 2.20
C ASP A 161 7.11 19.32 2.40
N LEU A 162 7.51 18.62 1.34
CA LEU A 162 8.43 17.48 1.40
C LEU A 162 9.90 17.89 1.22
N LEU A 163 10.16 19.03 0.57
CA LEU A 163 11.50 19.56 0.39
C LEU A 163 12.07 20.04 1.75
N GLY A 164 13.05 19.33 2.30
CA GLY A 164 13.70 19.66 3.57
C GLY A 164 13.72 18.48 4.55
N SER A 165 13.54 18.74 5.84
CA SER A 165 13.51 17.69 6.88
C SER A 165 12.20 16.90 6.91
N LYS A 166 11.12 17.44 6.33
CA LYS A 166 9.77 16.90 6.52
C LYS A 166 9.58 15.48 5.99
N GLU A 167 10.20 15.13 4.86
CA GLU A 167 10.23 13.74 4.37
C GLU A 167 10.75 12.81 5.47
N SER A 168 11.91 13.13 6.03
CA SER A 168 12.55 12.31 7.06
C SER A 168 11.72 12.26 8.35
N GLU A 169 11.07 13.36 8.74
CA GLU A 169 10.16 13.40 9.90
C GLU A 169 8.95 12.49 9.71
N LEU A 170 8.30 12.55 8.53
CA LEU A 170 7.12 11.75 8.21
C LEU A 170 7.47 10.26 8.10
N LEU A 171 8.62 9.93 7.51
CA LEU A 171 9.11 8.55 7.44
C LEU A 171 9.43 8.01 8.84
N SER A 172 10.11 8.81 9.68
CA SER A 172 10.41 8.43 11.07
C SER A 172 9.14 8.22 11.88
N TYR A 173 8.16 9.10 11.71
CA TYR A 173 6.85 8.99 12.35
C TYR A 173 6.13 7.70 11.93
N TYR A 174 6.03 7.44 10.62
CA TYR A 174 5.42 6.21 10.11
C TYR A 174 6.11 4.95 10.65
N HIS A 175 7.45 4.93 10.65
CA HIS A 175 8.23 3.80 11.16
C HIS A 175 7.94 3.53 12.64
N SER A 176 7.96 4.58 13.46
CA SER A 176 7.67 4.50 14.90
C SER A 176 6.26 3.96 15.15
N GLU A 177 5.25 4.51 14.47
CA GLU A 177 3.86 4.05 14.59
C GLU A 177 3.70 2.61 14.13
N LEU A 178 4.30 2.22 13.00
CA LEU A 178 4.28 0.85 12.51
C LEU A 178 4.84 -0.13 13.55
N CYS A 179 6.02 0.18 14.11
CA CYS A 179 6.66 -0.67 15.11
C CYS A 179 5.83 -0.79 16.39
N ALA A 180 5.28 0.34 16.87
CA ALA A 180 4.41 0.35 18.04
C ALA A 180 3.14 -0.49 17.81
N GLN A 181 2.50 -0.34 16.65
CA GLN A 181 1.30 -1.10 16.30
C GLN A 181 1.58 -2.60 16.12
N LEU A 182 2.70 -2.97 15.51
CA LEU A 182 3.11 -4.37 15.39
C LEU A 182 3.30 -5.01 16.77
N ALA A 183 4.03 -4.34 17.67
CA ALA A 183 4.24 -4.83 19.04
C ALA A 183 2.92 -4.97 19.81
N ALA A 184 2.02 -3.98 19.68
CA ALA A 184 0.72 -3.99 20.35
C ALA A 184 -0.21 -5.10 19.82
N GLN A 185 -0.23 -5.34 18.51
CA GLN A 185 -1.17 -6.27 17.87
C GLN A 185 -0.67 -7.70 17.76
N ARG A 186 0.64 -7.94 17.88
CA ARG A 186 1.27 -9.26 17.66
C ARG A 186 2.23 -9.69 18.78
N GLY A 187 2.37 -8.91 19.84
CA GLY A 187 3.19 -9.27 21.00
C GLY A 187 4.67 -9.47 20.64
N ASP A 188 5.28 -10.56 21.10
CA ASP A 188 6.69 -10.86 20.85
C ASP A 188 7.02 -11.01 19.36
N ALA A 189 6.17 -11.69 18.59
CA ALA A 189 6.35 -11.81 17.14
C ALA A 189 6.32 -10.45 16.43
N GLY A 190 5.49 -9.52 16.93
CA GLY A 190 5.46 -8.14 16.44
C GLY A 190 6.73 -7.35 16.75
N ARG A 191 7.25 -7.50 17.98
CA ARG A 191 8.52 -6.88 18.40
C ARG A 191 9.70 -7.40 17.59
N GLU A 192 9.74 -8.71 17.34
CA GLU A 192 10.79 -9.35 16.54
C GLU A 192 10.75 -8.88 15.08
N ALA A 193 9.55 -8.79 14.50
CA ALA A 193 9.36 -8.23 13.16
C ALA A 193 9.77 -6.75 13.07
N ALA A 194 9.42 -5.94 14.07
CA ALA A 194 9.83 -4.54 14.15
C ALA A 194 11.36 -4.39 14.28
N ALA A 195 12.02 -5.27 15.04
CA ALA A 195 13.48 -5.26 15.18
C ALA A 195 14.20 -5.61 13.87
N ARG A 196 13.65 -6.50 13.04
CA ARG A 196 14.18 -6.80 11.69
C ARG A 196 13.90 -5.70 10.67
N TYR A 197 12.89 -4.87 10.90
CA TYR A 197 12.49 -3.81 9.98
C TYR A 197 12.91 -2.45 10.52
N ASP A 198 14.21 -2.22 10.69
CA ASP A 198 14.72 -0.94 11.18
C ASP A 198 14.52 0.22 10.17
N GLN A 199 14.86 1.43 10.59
CA GLN A 199 14.66 2.63 9.78
C GLN A 199 15.50 2.61 8.48
N GLY A 200 16.68 1.98 8.49
CA GLY A 200 17.53 1.83 7.31
C GLY A 200 16.92 0.87 6.30
N VAL A 201 16.40 -0.27 6.75
CA VAL A 201 15.67 -1.23 5.91
C VAL A 201 14.43 -0.58 5.30
N MET A 202 13.65 0.15 6.11
CA MET A 202 12.48 0.87 5.62
C MET A 202 12.85 1.94 4.58
N LEU A 203 13.88 2.74 4.84
CA LEU A 203 14.33 3.79 3.93
C LEU A 203 14.78 3.19 2.59
N ARG A 204 15.55 2.10 2.63
CA ARG A 204 15.95 1.36 1.43
C ARG A 204 14.74 0.92 0.61
N HIS A 205 13.73 0.32 1.24
CA HIS A 205 12.50 -0.07 0.53
C HIS A 205 11.75 1.13 -0.04
N PHE A 206 11.70 2.24 0.69
CA PHE A 206 11.05 3.45 0.23
C PHE A 206 11.75 4.01 -1.02
N GLU A 207 13.09 4.04 -1.02
CA GLU A 207 13.91 4.53 -2.13
C GLU A 207 13.78 3.64 -3.37
N LEU A 208 13.80 2.31 -3.21
CA LEU A 208 13.54 1.36 -4.30
C LEU A 208 12.16 1.59 -4.92
N VAL A 209 11.13 1.70 -4.08
CA VAL A 209 9.77 1.91 -4.56
C VAL A 209 9.58 3.29 -5.20
N LEU A 210 10.29 4.32 -4.71
CA LEU A 210 10.28 5.64 -5.33
C LEU A 210 10.87 5.61 -6.74
N LEU A 211 11.99 4.91 -6.94
CA LEU A 211 12.57 4.74 -8.27
C LEU A 211 11.61 4.00 -9.22
N ASP A 212 10.96 2.92 -8.77
CA ASP A 212 9.94 2.22 -9.56
C ASP A 212 8.71 3.10 -9.87
N TYR A 213 8.26 3.90 -8.91
CA TYR A 213 7.16 4.85 -9.12
C TYR A 213 7.53 5.88 -10.19
N VAL A 214 8.69 6.54 -10.07
CA VAL A 214 9.11 7.54 -11.06
C VAL A 214 9.31 6.92 -12.43
N ARG A 215 9.83 5.68 -12.50
CA ARG A 215 9.94 4.92 -13.75
C ARG A 215 8.57 4.73 -14.41
N PHE A 216 7.54 4.36 -13.64
CA PHE A 216 6.18 4.25 -14.15
C PHE A 216 5.69 5.59 -14.73
N MET A 217 5.82 6.67 -13.95
CA MET A 217 5.35 8.01 -14.35
C MET A 217 6.09 8.55 -15.57
N ALA A 218 7.39 8.25 -15.69
CA ALA A 218 8.21 8.65 -16.84
C ALA A 218 7.76 8.05 -18.17
N GLY A 219 7.09 6.89 -18.12
CA GLY A 219 6.54 6.19 -19.27
C GLY A 219 5.06 6.46 -19.53
N TRP A 220 4.27 6.63 -18.47
CA TRP A 220 2.82 6.75 -18.55
C TRP A 220 2.32 8.20 -18.63
N GLY A 221 3.06 9.14 -18.04
CA GLY A 221 2.68 10.53 -17.87
C GLY A 221 2.88 10.99 -16.43
N THR A 222 3.19 12.28 -16.24
CA THR A 222 3.55 12.83 -14.93
C THR A 222 2.47 13.77 -14.40
N TRP A 223 1.95 13.52 -13.19
CA TRP A 223 1.01 14.40 -12.46
C TRP A 223 1.18 14.21 -10.95
N GLY A 224 0.50 15.05 -10.15
CA GLY A 224 0.50 14.99 -8.68
C GLY A 224 1.20 16.19 -8.04
N SER A 225 0.72 16.60 -6.86
CA SER A 225 1.26 17.75 -6.12
C SER A 225 2.69 17.54 -5.60
N GLY A 226 3.07 16.28 -5.38
CA GLY A 226 4.40 15.86 -4.94
C GLY A 226 5.34 15.46 -6.07
N LEU A 227 4.94 15.64 -7.34
CA LEU A 227 5.72 15.18 -8.48
C LEU A 227 7.12 15.80 -8.51
N GLU A 228 7.24 17.12 -8.30
CA GLU A 228 8.55 17.79 -8.32
C GLU A 228 9.49 17.19 -7.26
N TRP A 229 8.98 16.94 -6.05
CA TRP A 229 9.72 16.24 -5.01
C TRP A 229 10.16 14.84 -5.47
N ALA A 230 9.24 14.03 -6.01
CA ALA A 230 9.55 12.66 -6.45
C ALA A 230 10.63 12.64 -7.53
N LEU A 231 10.56 13.57 -8.49
CA LEU A 231 11.57 13.69 -9.56
C LEU A 231 12.93 14.15 -9.03
N ARG A 232 12.97 15.10 -8.09
CA ARG A 232 14.23 15.55 -7.48
C ARG A 232 14.86 14.45 -6.63
N ARG A 233 14.05 13.81 -5.78
CA ARG A 233 14.53 12.76 -4.87
C ARG A 233 15.02 11.53 -5.64
N SER A 234 14.30 11.08 -6.66
CA SER A 234 14.76 9.98 -7.53
C SER A 234 16.07 10.30 -8.25
N ARG A 235 16.22 11.50 -8.82
CA ARG A 235 17.50 11.91 -9.45
C ARG A 235 18.66 11.94 -8.47
N ALA A 236 18.43 12.37 -7.24
CA ALA A 236 19.45 12.35 -6.19
C ALA A 236 19.85 10.92 -5.75
N LEU A 237 18.98 9.93 -5.96
CA LEU A 237 19.24 8.52 -5.62
C LEU A 237 20.04 7.79 -6.69
N LEU A 238 19.90 8.15 -7.97
CA LEU A 238 20.51 7.42 -9.09
C LEU A 238 22.04 7.22 -8.96
N PRO A 239 22.85 8.21 -8.53
CA PRO A 239 24.28 8.01 -8.33
C PRO A 239 24.63 6.93 -7.29
N ALA A 240 23.73 6.65 -6.35
CA ALA A 240 23.90 5.64 -5.29
C ALA A 240 23.08 4.36 -5.55
N ALA A 241 22.44 4.22 -6.71
CA ALA A 241 21.53 3.10 -7.00
C ALA A 241 22.21 1.73 -6.88
N ALA A 242 23.47 1.59 -7.29
CA ALA A 242 24.22 0.35 -7.13
C ALA A 242 24.38 -0.07 -5.65
N GLN A 243 24.64 0.89 -4.75
CA GLN A 243 24.74 0.63 -3.31
C GLN A 243 23.37 0.25 -2.73
N LEU A 244 22.32 0.95 -3.15
CA LEU A 244 20.94 0.65 -2.78
C LEU A 244 20.56 -0.77 -3.17
N LEU A 245 20.93 -1.22 -4.37
CA LEU A 245 20.63 -2.56 -4.88
C LEU A 245 21.47 -3.65 -4.20
N ALA A 246 22.71 -3.35 -3.80
CA ALA A 246 23.61 -4.30 -3.12
C ALA A 246 23.26 -4.60 -1.66
N GLY A 247 22.51 -3.71 -0.97
CA GLY A 247 22.14 -3.86 0.45
C GLY A 247 21.00 -4.85 0.73
N GLY A 248 20.87 -5.93 -0.06
CA GLY A 248 19.84 -6.96 0.07
C GLY A 248 20.38 -8.27 0.62
#